data_AF-A0A7S2FKP6-F1
#
_entry.id   AF-A0A7S2FKP6-F1
#
_cell.length_a   1.000
_cell.length_b   1.000
_cell.length_c   1.000
_cell.angle_alpha   90.00
_cell.angle_beta   90.00
_cell.angle_gamma   90.00
#
_symmetry.space_group_name_H-M   'P 1'
#
loop_
_entity.id
_entity.type
_entity.pdbx_description
1 polymer ?
#
loop_
_entity_poly.entity_id
_entity_poly.type
_entity_poly.pdbx_seq_one_letter_code
_entity_poly.pdbx_strand_id
1 'polypeptide(L)'
;SFASGVVVSFLGTYLFGLDAATGDELWRFHCDGALAADEGNVPPLIDAEGTRVFVACYNNDVTNFTALELASGEEAWSASFDNQYNAQCFAHEAATGLLYCLKASDLHVYDGATGEEQWTASTLGYTPLLDHANGAAKCDGGYHSCTDYGPPADYAPLHHNK
;
A
#
# COMPACT_ATOMS: atom_id res chain seq x y z
N SER A 1 3.86 12.34 15.94
CA SER A 1 4.37 11.52 17.06
C SER A 1 4.61 10.15 16.47
N PHE A 2 5.85 9.67 16.37
CA PHE A 2 6.14 8.32 15.89
C PHE A 2 5.68 7.35 16.99
N ALA A 3 4.40 6.97 16.96
CA ALA A 3 3.72 6.36 18.10
C ALA A 3 4.32 5.02 18.54
N SER A 4 5.12 4.37 17.69
CA SER A 4 5.73 3.07 17.95
C SER A 4 7.21 3.11 18.33
N GLY A 5 7.94 4.21 18.09
CA GLY A 5 9.39 4.22 18.25
C GLY A 5 10.12 3.25 17.32
N VAL A 6 9.49 2.82 16.22
CA VAL A 6 10.05 1.89 15.23
C VAL A 6 10.45 2.64 13.96
N VAL A 7 11.65 2.38 13.46
CA VAL A 7 12.11 2.76 12.12
C VAL A 7 12.03 1.55 11.20
N VAL A 8 11.42 1.71 10.04
CA VAL A 8 11.36 0.66 9.01
C VAL A 8 12.53 0.82 8.04
N SER A 9 13.23 -0.27 7.77
CA SER A 9 14.30 -0.35 6.78
C SER A 9 14.14 -1.62 5.93
N PHE A 10 14.84 -1.69 4.81
CA PHE A 10 14.84 -2.86 3.93
C PHE A 10 16.22 -3.17 3.39
N LEU A 11 16.46 -4.46 3.12
CA LEU A 11 17.67 -4.93 2.46
C LEU A 11 17.38 -6.24 1.72
N GLY A 12 17.51 -6.24 0.39
CA GLY A 12 17.20 -7.42 -0.42
C GLY A 12 15.74 -7.84 -0.25
N THR A 13 15.52 -9.09 0.15
CA THR A 13 14.18 -9.68 0.33
C THR A 13 13.63 -9.56 1.75
N TYR A 14 14.17 -8.63 2.54
CA TYR A 14 13.81 -8.46 3.94
C TYR A 14 13.40 -7.02 4.27
N LEU A 15 12.38 -6.92 5.12
CA LEU A 15 11.96 -5.71 5.80
C LEU A 15 12.33 -5.84 7.29
N PHE A 16 12.76 -4.75 7.90
CA PHE A 16 13.20 -4.69 9.28
C PHE A 16 12.46 -3.60 10.03
N GLY A 17 12.05 -3.90 11.26
CA GLY A 17 11.69 -2.90 12.26
C GLY A 17 12.85 -2.73 13.22
N LEU A 18 13.33 -1.51 13.36
CA LEU A 18 14.44 -1.15 14.22
C LEU A 18 13.95 -0.24 15.34
N ASP A 19 14.49 -0.41 16.55
CA ASP A 19 14.30 0.54 17.63
C ASP A 19 14.88 1.91 17.21
N ALA A 20 14.07 2.96 17.27
CA ALA A 20 14.45 4.28 16.79
C ALA A 20 15.56 4.94 17.63
N ALA A 21 15.72 4.54 18.89
CA ALA A 21 16.71 5.10 19.79
C ALA A 21 18.05 4.36 19.71
N THR A 22 18.04 3.04 19.56
CA THR A 22 19.25 2.21 19.58
C THR A 22 19.69 1.71 18.21
N GLY A 23 18.75 1.60 17.25
CA GLY A 23 18.97 0.96 15.96
C GLY A 23 18.95 -0.58 16.03
N ASP A 24 18.63 -1.17 17.17
CA ASP A 24 18.56 -2.61 17.32
C ASP A 24 17.36 -3.19 16.55
N GLU A 25 17.54 -4.38 15.97
CA GLU A 25 16.46 -5.08 15.30
C GLU A 25 15.40 -5.56 16.31
N LEU A 26 14.16 -5.10 16.12
CA LEU A 26 12.99 -5.53 16.87
C LEU A 26 12.31 -6.72 16.19
N TRP A 27 12.18 -6.64 14.87
CA TRP A 27 11.59 -7.69 14.05
C TRP A 27 12.16 -7.66 12.63
N ARG A 28 12.00 -8.79 11.94
CA ARG A 28 12.27 -8.91 10.50
C ARG A 28 11.14 -9.68 9.81
N PHE A 29 10.81 -9.26 8.60
CA PHE A 29 9.85 -9.90 7.74
C PHE A 29 10.53 -10.31 6.43
N HIS A 30 10.23 -11.53 5.95
CA HIS A 30 10.80 -12.06 4.72
C HIS A 30 9.76 -12.05 3.61
N CYS A 31 10.07 -11.35 2.51
CA CYS A 31 9.32 -11.50 1.27
C CYS A 31 9.67 -12.82 0.60
N ASP A 32 8.65 -13.62 0.31
CA ASP A 32 8.79 -14.78 -0.58
C ASP A 32 8.88 -14.31 -2.05
N GLY A 33 10.08 -13.88 -2.44
CA GLY A 33 10.37 -13.24 -3.72
C GLY A 33 11.19 -11.97 -3.56
N ALA A 34 11.11 -11.08 -4.55
CA ALA A 34 11.70 -9.74 -4.49
C ALA A 34 10.85 -8.81 -3.64
N LEU A 35 11.51 -7.96 -2.86
CA LEU A 35 10.87 -6.83 -2.20
C LEU A 35 10.79 -5.68 -3.21
N ALA A 36 9.60 -5.13 -3.43
CA ALA A 36 9.42 -4.06 -4.43
C ALA A 36 10.22 -2.80 -4.15
N ALA A 37 10.59 -2.57 -2.89
CA ALA A 37 11.43 -1.45 -2.47
C ALA A 37 12.88 -1.58 -2.95
N ASP A 38 13.41 -2.80 -2.98
CA ASP A 38 14.81 -3.07 -3.38
C ASP A 38 15.02 -2.87 -4.89
N GLU A 39 13.97 -3.12 -5.69
CA GLU A 39 13.96 -2.83 -7.13
C GLU A 39 13.56 -1.39 -7.47
N GLY A 40 13.38 -0.53 -6.46
CA GLY A 40 13.04 0.89 -6.64
C GLY A 40 11.62 1.15 -7.14
N ASN A 41 10.74 0.15 -7.06
CA ASN A 41 9.37 0.26 -7.57
C ASN A 41 8.44 0.91 -6.54
N VAL A 42 8.42 0.39 -5.31
CA VAL A 42 7.47 0.80 -4.27
C VAL A 42 8.14 0.74 -2.89
N PRO A 43 8.39 1.87 -2.21
CA PRO A 43 8.89 1.86 -0.84
C PRO A 43 7.82 1.36 0.14
N PRO A 44 8.19 0.78 1.30
CA PRO A 44 7.24 0.45 2.34
C PRO A 44 6.55 1.72 2.86
N LEU A 45 5.24 1.65 3.14
CA LEU A 45 4.49 2.76 3.73
C LEU A 45 4.11 2.45 5.18
N ILE A 46 4.22 3.43 6.08
CA ILE A 46 3.62 3.38 7.41
C ILE A 46 2.30 4.18 7.38
N ASP A 47 1.23 3.65 7.98
CA ASP A 47 -0.04 4.38 8.10
C ASP A 47 0.09 5.66 8.96
N ALA A 48 -0.88 6.58 8.84
CA ALA A 48 -0.83 7.87 9.53
C ALA A 48 -0.87 7.73 11.06
N GLU A 49 -1.48 6.65 11.53
CA GLU A 49 -1.66 6.25 12.91
C GLU A 49 -0.37 5.66 13.50
N GLY A 50 0.57 5.23 12.66
CA GLY A 50 1.81 4.58 13.07
C GLY A 50 1.56 3.20 13.71
N THR A 51 0.56 2.48 13.23
CA THR A 51 0.20 1.13 13.68
C THR A 51 0.59 0.06 12.69
N ARG A 52 0.68 0.38 11.40
CA ARG A 52 0.93 -0.62 10.35
C ARG A 52 2.00 -0.20 9.38
N VAL A 53 2.69 -1.20 8.84
CA VAL A 53 3.56 -1.07 7.68
C VAL A 53 3.02 -1.92 6.54
N PHE A 54 3.04 -1.33 5.36
CA PHE A 54 2.56 -1.90 4.13
C PHE A 54 3.74 -2.22 3.21
N VAL A 55 3.75 -3.42 2.66
CA VAL A 55 4.85 -3.92 1.83
C VAL A 55 4.33 -4.72 0.64
N ALA A 56 4.96 -4.53 -0.52
CA ALA A 56 4.74 -5.34 -1.71
C ALA A 56 5.92 -6.29 -1.92
N CYS A 57 5.63 -7.58 -1.94
CA CYS A 57 6.55 -8.66 -2.29
C CYS A 57 6.08 -9.28 -3.61
N TYR A 58 6.98 -9.62 -4.52
CA TYR A 58 6.56 -10.31 -5.74
C TYR A 58 7.58 -11.33 -6.22
N ASN A 59 7.07 -12.34 -6.90
CA ASN A 59 7.85 -13.29 -7.68
C ASN A 59 7.30 -13.33 -9.12
N ASN A 60 7.75 -14.25 -9.95
CA ASN A 60 7.33 -14.31 -11.36
C ASN A 60 5.83 -14.59 -11.54
N ASP A 61 5.17 -15.19 -10.53
CA ASP A 61 3.79 -15.67 -10.62
C ASP A 61 2.82 -14.81 -9.82
N VAL A 62 3.26 -14.23 -8.70
CA VAL A 62 2.38 -13.55 -7.74
C VAL A 62 3.04 -12.29 -7.17
N THR A 63 2.25 -11.22 -7.06
CA THR A 63 2.53 -10.06 -6.20
C THR A 63 1.64 -10.17 -4.96
N ASN A 64 2.26 -10.22 -3.79
CA ASN A 64 1.61 -10.13 -2.49
C ASN A 64 1.74 -8.70 -1.96
N PHE A 65 0.61 -8.15 -1.55
CA PHE A 65 0.53 -6.93 -0.79
C PHE A 65 0.19 -7.28 0.65
N THR A 66 1.09 -6.98 1.57
CA THR A 66 0.99 -7.42 2.96
C THR A 66 0.98 -6.20 3.88
N ALA A 67 0.05 -6.18 4.83
CA ALA A 67 0.07 -5.29 5.97
C ALA A 67 0.63 -6.03 7.18
N LEU A 68 1.62 -5.44 7.82
CA LEU A 68 2.21 -5.92 9.06
C LEU A 68 1.89 -4.96 10.20
N GLU A 69 1.68 -5.49 11.39
CA GLU A 69 1.64 -4.70 12.62
C GLU A 69 3.03 -4.09 12.86
N LEU A 70 3.13 -2.75 12.92
CA LEU A 70 4.40 -2.04 12.98
C LEU A 70 5.21 -2.39 14.25
N ALA A 71 4.52 -2.73 15.34
CA ALA A 71 5.14 -3.06 16.61
C ALA A 71 5.84 -4.44 16.64
N SER A 72 5.38 -5.40 15.83
CA SER A 72 5.82 -6.80 15.91
C SER A 72 6.33 -7.37 14.58
N GLY A 73 5.97 -6.76 13.44
CA GLY A 73 6.22 -7.30 12.11
C GLY A 73 5.34 -8.51 11.77
N GLU A 74 4.33 -8.82 12.59
CA GLU A 74 3.38 -9.89 12.31
C GLU A 74 2.39 -9.47 11.22
N GLU A 75 2.04 -10.40 10.35
CA GLU A 75 1.06 -10.15 9.29
C GLU A 75 -0.34 -9.93 9.87
N ALA A 76 -0.90 -8.75 9.59
CA ALA A 76 -2.28 -8.41 9.91
C ALA A 76 -3.23 -8.93 8.82
N TRP A 77 -2.88 -8.71 7.56
CA TRP A 77 -3.61 -9.21 6.39
C TRP A 77 -2.72 -9.16 5.14
N SER A 78 -3.11 -9.92 4.11
CA SER A 78 -2.48 -9.87 2.79
C SER A 78 -3.49 -10.02 1.65
N ALA A 79 -3.13 -9.48 0.48
CA ALA A 79 -3.84 -9.64 -0.77
C ALA A 79 -2.87 -10.08 -1.87
N SER A 80 -3.24 -11.10 -2.65
CA SER A 80 -2.39 -11.69 -3.67
C SER A 80 -2.95 -11.46 -5.07
N PHE A 81 -2.06 -11.11 -6.00
CA PHE A 81 -2.37 -10.85 -7.40
C PHE A 81 -1.48 -11.68 -8.30
N ASP A 82 -2.05 -12.30 -9.33
CA ASP A 82 -1.24 -12.88 -10.41
C ASP A 82 -0.33 -11.81 -11.04
N ASN A 83 0.98 -12.09 -11.09
CA ASN A 83 2.02 -11.15 -11.51
C ASN A 83 2.28 -11.12 -13.02
N GLN A 84 1.39 -11.70 -13.84
CA GLN A 84 1.46 -11.59 -15.31
C GLN A 84 1.53 -10.14 -15.84
N TYR A 85 1.30 -9.11 -15.00
CA TYR A 85 1.16 -7.72 -15.42
C TYR A 85 1.92 -6.68 -14.58
N ASN A 86 2.94 -7.07 -13.81
CA ASN A 86 3.75 -6.15 -12.98
C ASN A 86 2.87 -5.27 -12.07
N ALA A 87 2.18 -5.89 -11.12
CA ALA A 87 1.31 -5.14 -10.21
C ALA A 87 2.14 -4.14 -9.37
N GLN A 88 1.70 -2.88 -9.34
CA GLN A 88 2.31 -1.82 -8.53
C GLN A 88 1.28 -1.35 -7.51
N CYS A 89 1.54 -1.59 -6.23
CA CYS A 89 0.68 -1.13 -5.15
C CYS A 89 1.26 0.12 -4.50
N PHE A 90 0.42 1.14 -4.36
CA PHE A 90 0.71 2.38 -3.67
C PHE A 90 -0.27 2.52 -2.52
N ALA A 91 0.27 2.47 -1.31
CA ALA A 91 -0.46 2.95 -0.16
C ALA A 91 -0.47 4.48 -0.20
N HIS A 92 -1.57 5.10 0.20
CA HIS A 92 -1.67 6.55 0.20
C HIS A 92 -1.86 7.10 1.60
N GLU A 93 -0.95 7.97 2.01
CA GLU A 93 -1.08 8.74 3.25
C GLU A 93 -2.03 9.93 3.03
N ALA A 94 -3.32 9.62 2.88
CA ALA A 94 -4.39 10.57 3.15
C ALA A 94 -5.24 10.03 4.31
N ALA A 95 -5.94 10.93 5.00
CA ALA A 95 -6.77 10.66 6.18
C ALA A 95 -7.89 9.60 6.01
N THR A 96 -7.96 8.95 4.84
CA THR A 96 -8.94 7.93 4.47
C THR A 96 -8.47 6.50 4.72
N GLY A 97 -7.18 6.24 4.96
CA GLY A 97 -6.67 4.90 5.27
C GLY A 97 -6.80 3.91 4.10
N LEU A 98 -6.77 4.39 2.86
CA LEU A 98 -6.97 3.58 1.67
C LEU A 98 -5.66 3.15 1.02
N LEU A 99 -5.68 1.95 0.47
CA LEU A 99 -4.61 1.38 -0.32
C LEU A 99 -5.01 1.23 -1.78
N TYR A 100 -4.12 1.60 -2.71
CA TYR A 100 -4.36 1.55 -4.13
C TYR A 100 -3.40 0.57 -4.80
N CYS A 101 -3.91 -0.41 -5.51
CA CYS A 101 -3.12 -1.36 -6.27
C CYS A 101 -3.43 -1.24 -7.75
N LEU A 102 -2.45 -0.84 -8.55
CA LEU A 102 -2.50 -0.94 -10.00
C LEU A 102 -2.10 -2.34 -10.43
N LYS A 103 -3.05 -3.07 -10.98
CA LYS A 103 -2.84 -4.36 -11.62
C LYS A 103 -3.14 -4.20 -13.11
N ALA A 104 -2.11 -4.25 -13.95
CA ALA A 104 -2.24 -4.00 -15.38
C ALA A 104 -2.88 -2.61 -15.66
N SER A 105 -4.13 -2.62 -16.13
CA SER A 105 -4.94 -1.44 -16.45
C SER A 105 -6.08 -1.22 -15.46
N ASP A 106 -6.09 -1.92 -14.33
CA ASP A 106 -7.14 -1.83 -13.32
C ASP A 106 -6.55 -1.35 -11.99
N LEU A 107 -7.24 -0.40 -11.38
CA LEU A 107 -7.00 0.12 -10.03
C LEU A 107 -7.91 -0.62 -9.07
N HIS A 108 -7.32 -1.31 -8.11
CA HIS A 108 -8.00 -1.95 -7.00
C HIS A 108 -7.77 -1.13 -5.73
N VAL A 109 -8.79 -0.94 -4.92
CA VAL A 109 -8.69 -0.14 -3.70
C VAL A 109 -9.14 -0.92 -2.49
N TYR A 110 -8.32 -0.92 -1.45
CA TYR A 110 -8.52 -1.67 -0.22
C TYR A 110 -8.59 -0.73 0.98
N ASP A 111 -9.33 -1.15 1.99
CA ASP A 111 -9.23 -0.59 3.32
C ASP A 111 -7.89 -1.02 3.95
N GLY A 112 -7.08 -0.07 4.37
CA GLY A 112 -5.75 -0.34 4.96
C GLY A 112 -5.82 -1.04 6.32
N ALA A 113 -6.92 -0.90 7.05
CA ALA A 113 -7.15 -1.49 8.36
C ALA A 113 -7.68 -2.94 8.28
N THR A 114 -8.36 -3.33 7.21
CA THR A 114 -8.95 -4.69 7.11
C THR A 114 -8.42 -5.51 5.94
N GLY A 115 -7.87 -4.86 4.91
CA GLY A 115 -7.55 -5.50 3.64
C GLY A 115 -8.79 -5.78 2.78
N GLU A 116 -9.98 -5.30 3.16
CA GLU A 116 -11.20 -5.49 2.37
C GLU A 116 -11.19 -4.61 1.12
N GLU A 117 -11.43 -5.20 -0.05
CA GLU A 117 -11.55 -4.47 -1.32
C GLU A 117 -12.81 -3.58 -1.30
N GLN A 118 -12.60 -2.27 -1.39
CA GLN A 118 -13.66 -1.26 -1.37
C GLN A 118 -14.25 -1.05 -2.75
N TRP A 119 -13.40 -0.94 -3.77
CA TRP A 119 -13.84 -0.73 -5.15
C TRP A 119 -12.73 -1.02 -6.16
N THR A 120 -13.11 -1.15 -7.43
CA THR A 120 -12.20 -1.31 -8.57
C THR A 120 -12.58 -0.36 -9.71
N ALA A 121 -11.58 0.04 -10.49
CA ALA A 121 -11.78 0.90 -11.65
C ALA A 121 -10.78 0.58 -12.76
N SER A 122 -11.24 0.52 -14.02
CA SER A 122 -10.31 0.39 -15.14
C SER A 122 -9.66 1.73 -15.47
N THR A 123 -8.35 1.82 -15.31
CA THR A 123 -7.52 2.98 -15.66
C THR A 123 -7.08 2.98 -17.11
N LEU A 124 -7.43 1.95 -17.90
CA LEU A 124 -7.04 1.82 -19.31
C LEU A 124 -5.52 1.94 -19.56
N GLY A 125 -4.71 1.60 -18.55
CA GLY A 125 -3.25 1.65 -18.61
C GLY A 125 -2.64 3.01 -18.24
N TYR A 126 -3.44 3.95 -17.74
CA TYR A 126 -2.94 5.21 -17.19
C TYR A 126 -2.53 5.05 -15.74
N THR A 127 -1.45 5.73 -15.34
CA THR A 127 -1.08 5.89 -13.94
C THR A 127 -2.01 6.94 -13.32
N PRO A 128 -2.88 6.57 -12.37
CA PRO A 128 -3.72 7.53 -11.68
C PRO A 128 -2.85 8.47 -10.85
N LEU A 129 -3.14 9.77 -10.93
CA LEU A 129 -2.74 10.75 -9.93
C LEU A 129 -3.67 10.62 -8.73
N LEU A 130 -3.12 10.49 -7.53
CA LEU A 130 -3.93 10.45 -6.32
C LEU A 130 -4.30 11.87 -5.87
N ASP A 131 -5.58 12.11 -5.66
CA ASP A 131 -6.09 13.26 -4.91
C ASP A 131 -5.89 13.00 -3.41
N HIS A 132 -4.76 13.50 -2.91
CA HIS A 132 -4.33 13.40 -1.52
C HIS A 132 -5.31 13.95 -0.49
N ALA A 133 -6.30 14.76 -0.90
CA ALA A 133 -7.27 15.32 0.04
C ALA A 133 -8.46 14.38 0.30
N ASN A 134 -8.83 13.56 -0.69
CA ASN A 134 -10.14 12.87 -0.70
C ASN A 134 -10.03 11.35 -0.89
N GLY A 135 -8.84 10.80 -1.12
CA GLY A 135 -8.70 9.38 -1.48
C GLY A 135 -9.37 9.05 -2.82
N ALA A 136 -9.25 9.96 -3.79
CA ALA A 136 -9.70 9.73 -5.16
C ALA A 136 -8.50 9.53 -6.07
N ALA A 137 -8.66 8.73 -7.12
CA ALA A 137 -7.71 8.61 -8.22
C ALA A 137 -8.20 9.47 -9.40
N LYS A 138 -7.45 10.52 -9.70
CA LYS A 138 -7.62 11.37 -10.88
C LYS A 138 -6.69 10.90 -11.98
N CYS A 139 -7.18 10.67 -13.18
CA CYS A 139 -6.27 10.45 -14.31
C CYS A 139 -6.00 11.81 -14.96
N ASP A 140 -4.73 12.22 -15.11
CA ASP A 140 -4.42 13.47 -15.80
C ASP A 140 -4.78 13.33 -17.29
N GLY A 141 -5.86 13.99 -17.68
CA GLY A 141 -6.41 13.93 -19.02
C GLY A 141 -5.51 14.68 -19.99
N GLY A 142 -4.59 13.96 -20.65
CA GLY A 142 -3.96 14.41 -21.89
C GLY A 142 -4.96 14.47 -23.07
N TYR A 143 -4.57 14.01 -24.25
CA TYR A 143 -5.36 14.09 -25.51
C TYR A 143 -6.69 13.30 -25.54
N HIS A 144 -7.07 12.58 -24.47
CA HIS A 144 -8.26 11.74 -24.41
C HIS A 144 -9.05 11.97 -23.11
N SER A 145 -10.38 11.80 -23.16
CA SER A 145 -11.25 11.89 -21.99
C SER A 145 -11.08 10.67 -21.08
N CYS A 146 -10.74 10.90 -19.81
CA CYS A 146 -10.81 9.90 -18.74
C CYS A 146 -11.72 10.43 -17.62
N THR A 147 -12.28 9.53 -16.81
CA THR A 147 -13.21 9.86 -15.72
C THR A 147 -12.46 9.81 -14.39
N ASP A 148 -12.65 10.80 -13.52
CA ASP A 148 -12.14 10.74 -12.15
C ASP A 148 -12.79 9.56 -11.40
N TYR A 149 -11.99 8.77 -10.70
CA TYR A 149 -12.44 7.64 -9.90
C TYR A 149 -12.39 8.02 -8.42
N GLY A 150 -13.56 8.19 -7.82
CA GLY A 150 -13.72 8.32 -6.38
C GLY A 150 -14.35 7.06 -5.81
N PRO A 151 -14.29 6.88 -4.48
CA PRO A 151 -15.15 5.90 -3.84
C PRO A 151 -16.63 6.21 -4.17
N PRO A 152 -17.52 5.20 -4.15
CA PRO A 152 -18.95 5.38 -4.40
C PRO A 152 -19.53 6.57 -3.62
N ALA A 153 -20.56 7.24 -4.14
CA ALA A 153 -21.13 8.44 -3.52
C ALA A 153 -21.68 8.23 -2.09
N ASP A 154 -21.89 6.96 -1.69
CA ASP A 154 -22.32 6.49 -0.39
C ASP A 154 -21.17 6.01 0.52
N TYR A 155 -19.93 6.05 0.04
CA TYR A 155 -18.75 5.79 0.86
C TYR A 155 -18.53 6.97 1.83
N ALA A 156 -18.93 6.77 3.08
CA ALA A 156 -18.47 7.58 4.18
C ALA A 156 -17.14 6.98 4.66
N PRO A 157 -16.01 7.73 4.66
CA PRO A 157 -14.79 7.24 5.28
C PRO A 157 -15.15 6.82 6.71
N LEU A 158 -14.82 5.59 7.07
CA LEU A 158 -15.00 5.12 8.43
C LEU A 158 -14.16 6.06 9.31
N HIS A 159 -14.83 6.94 10.04
CA HIS A 159 -14.18 7.69 11.09
C HIS A 159 -13.70 6.67 12.11
N HIS A 160 -12.46 6.22 11.98
CA HIS A 160 -11.79 5.52 13.05
C HIS A 160 -11.73 6.49 14.23
N ASN A 161 -12.48 6.16 15.28
CA ASN A 161 -12.51 6.96 16.49
C ASN A 161 -11.07 7.07 17.02
N LYS A 162 -10.66 8.32 17.27
CA LYS A 162 -9.39 8.71 17.87
C LYS A 162 -9.10 8.02 19.20
#